data_AF-A0A8B8FV27-F1
#
_entry.id   AF-A0A8B8FV27-F1
#
_cell.length_a   1.000
_cell.length_b   1.000
_cell.length_c   1.000
_cell.angle_alpha   90.00
_cell.angle_beta   90.00
_cell.angle_gamma   90.00
#
_symmetry.space_group_name_H-M   'P 1'
#
loop_
_entity.id
_entity.type
_entity.pdbx_description
1 polymer ?
#
loop_
_entity_poly.entity_id
_entity_poly.type
_entity_poly.pdbx_seq_one_letter_code
_entity_poly.pdbx_strand_id
1 'polypeptide(L)'
;MPHTNLITISDIKNCYENKEDKTAIDKLKTKLNGLINEGEWELTDIIEHDYSLAPIVDCLKYYIAGYLTHQITKGSSCPKCKSSLTSIECFTSEADLTNIKSRGWLKHPNKYLYKLLSVIEDELMNHISKTSVFEDTIEALITKCETFTFPCAEHKDFILAYIIKYYINMRMHQWTRQTNQ
;
A
#
# COMPACT_ATOMS: atom_id res chain seq x y z
N MET A 1 8.02 12.49 18.84
CA MET A 1 8.69 11.89 20.04
C MET A 1 9.27 10.54 19.61
N PRO A 2 10.09 9.77 20.37
CA PRO A 2 10.64 8.55 19.78
C PRO A 2 9.56 7.46 19.70
N HIS A 3 9.20 7.04 18.48
CA HIS A 3 8.29 5.91 18.23
C HIS A 3 8.92 4.64 18.71
N THR A 4 8.47 4.20 19.87
CA THR A 4 8.87 2.93 20.45
C THR A 4 7.93 1.79 20.05
N ASN A 5 6.91 2.06 19.20
CA ASN A 5 5.87 1.09 18.85
C ASN A 5 6.05 0.39 17.49
N LEU A 6 7.04 0.76 16.66
CA LEU A 6 7.30 0.09 15.38
C LEU A 6 7.80 -1.35 15.56
N ILE A 7 7.21 -2.29 14.85
CA ILE A 7 7.68 -3.68 14.75
C ILE A 7 8.77 -3.74 13.70
N THR A 8 9.95 -4.18 14.11
CA THR A 8 11.13 -4.31 13.26
C THR A 8 11.27 -5.74 12.73
N ILE A 9 12.07 -5.91 11.66
CA ILE A 9 12.44 -7.26 11.18
C ILE A 9 13.17 -8.06 12.27
N SER A 10 13.92 -7.37 13.12
CA SER A 10 14.62 -7.92 14.30
C SER A 10 13.65 -8.58 15.28
N ASP A 11 12.50 -7.94 15.52
CA ASP A 11 11.46 -8.45 16.42
C ASP A 11 10.84 -9.76 15.86
N ILE A 12 10.70 -9.84 14.53
CA ILE A 12 10.19 -11.03 13.84
C ILE A 12 11.24 -12.15 13.88
N LYS A 13 12.51 -11.86 13.56
CA LYS A 13 13.60 -12.85 13.57
C LYS A 13 13.80 -13.47 14.95
N ASN A 14 13.72 -12.68 16.01
CA ASN A 14 13.81 -13.16 17.39
C ASN A 14 12.76 -14.22 17.74
N CYS A 15 11.56 -14.15 17.14
CA CYS A 15 10.50 -15.15 17.35
C CYS A 15 10.83 -16.51 16.72
N TYR A 16 11.65 -16.54 15.66
CA TYR A 16 12.01 -17.76 14.94
C TYR A 16 13.32 -18.38 15.43
N GLU A 17 14.28 -17.56 15.87
CA GLU A 17 15.59 -18.02 16.33
C GLU A 17 15.52 -18.63 17.74
N ASN A 18 14.64 -18.14 18.62
CA ASN A 18 14.50 -18.64 20.00
C ASN A 18 13.22 -19.44 20.21
N LYS A 19 13.18 -20.68 19.70
CA LYS A 19 12.00 -21.58 19.78
C LYS A 19 11.50 -21.89 21.21
N GLU A 20 12.34 -21.73 22.23
CA GLU A 20 11.99 -21.98 23.63
C GLU A 20 11.47 -20.72 24.37
N ASP A 21 11.73 -19.53 23.83
CA ASP A 21 11.38 -18.27 24.48
C ASP A 21 9.98 -17.79 24.06
N LYS A 22 8.97 -18.31 24.76
CA LYS A 22 7.57 -17.85 24.62
C LYS A 22 7.41 -16.34 24.88
N THR A 23 8.35 -15.71 25.58
CA THR A 23 8.26 -14.29 25.93
C THR A 23 8.48 -13.37 24.73
N ALA A 24 9.23 -13.79 23.70
CA ALA A 24 9.41 -13.01 22.47
C ALA A 24 8.09 -12.85 21.71
N ILE A 25 7.33 -13.94 21.59
CA ILE A 25 6.00 -13.95 20.97
C ILE A 25 5.00 -13.11 21.80
N ASP A 26 5.04 -13.20 23.13
CA ASP A 26 4.13 -12.45 23.98
C ASP A 26 4.46 -10.95 24.02
N LYS A 27 5.74 -10.57 23.92
CA LYS A 27 6.16 -9.17 23.69
C LYS A 27 5.64 -8.66 22.36
N LEU A 28 5.77 -9.44 21.28
CA LEU A 28 5.25 -9.08 19.96
C LEU A 28 3.72 -8.91 19.98
N LYS A 29 2.99 -9.81 20.64
CA LYS A 29 1.54 -9.70 20.84
C LYS A 29 1.14 -8.46 21.64
N THR A 30 1.88 -8.15 22.69
CA THR A 30 1.59 -6.96 23.53
C THR A 30 1.77 -5.68 22.71
N LYS A 31 2.83 -5.62 21.90
CA LYS A 31 3.10 -4.52 20.97
C LYS A 31 1.98 -4.39 19.92
N LEU A 32 1.59 -5.50 19.30
CA LEU A 32 0.46 -5.56 18.35
C LEU A 32 -0.87 -5.12 18.97
N ASN A 33 -1.16 -5.54 20.20
CA ASN A 33 -2.38 -5.15 20.90
C ASN A 33 -2.39 -3.65 21.23
N GLY A 34 -1.25 -3.06 21.55
CA GLY A 34 -1.10 -1.60 21.73
C GLY A 34 -1.48 -0.85 20.46
N LEU A 35 -0.90 -1.26 19.32
CA LEU A 35 -1.13 -0.67 18.01
C LEU A 35 -2.61 -0.77 17.56
N ILE A 36 -3.26 -1.91 17.83
CA ILE A 36 -4.68 -2.11 17.54
C ILE A 36 -5.56 -1.15 18.37
N ASN A 37 -5.23 -0.93 19.64
CA ASN A 37 -6.00 -0.05 20.53
C ASN A 37 -5.80 1.44 20.20
N GLU A 38 -4.67 1.81 19.61
CA GLU A 38 -4.34 3.17 19.17
C GLU A 38 -4.95 3.52 17.81
N GLY A 39 -5.61 2.56 17.16
CA GLY A 39 -6.26 2.77 15.87
C GLY A 39 -5.29 2.78 14.68
N GLU A 40 -4.16 2.08 14.82
CA GLU A 40 -3.18 1.86 13.75
C GLU A 40 -3.50 0.54 13.03
N TRP A 41 -4.45 0.64 12.08
CA TRP A 41 -5.04 -0.52 11.40
C TRP A 41 -4.27 -0.98 10.16
N GLU A 42 -3.33 -0.16 9.66
CA GLU A 42 -2.62 -0.42 8.41
C GLU A 42 -1.18 -0.89 8.66
N LEU A 43 -0.73 -1.89 7.89
CA LEU A 43 0.60 -2.51 8.03
C LEU A 43 1.74 -1.49 7.91
N THR A 44 1.52 -0.43 7.15
CA THR A 44 2.46 0.67 6.95
C THR A 44 2.66 1.55 8.19
N ASP A 45 1.71 1.50 9.13
CA ASP A 45 1.81 2.21 10.40
C ASP A 45 2.64 1.40 11.43
N ILE A 46 2.82 0.09 11.17
CA ILE A 46 3.34 -0.88 12.15
C ILE A 46 4.77 -1.34 11.83
N ILE A 47 5.20 -1.33 10.56
CA ILE A 47 6.49 -1.88 10.14
C ILE A 47 7.46 -0.78 9.72
N GLU A 48 8.69 -0.83 10.25
CA GLU A 48 9.80 0.04 9.83
C GLU A 48 10.23 -0.32 8.40
N HIS A 49 10.12 0.65 7.48
CA HIS A 49 10.39 0.44 6.06
C HIS A 49 11.87 0.68 5.75
N ASP A 50 12.65 -0.38 5.65
CA ASP A 50 13.96 -0.32 5.02
C ASP A 50 13.81 -0.45 3.49
N TYR A 51 13.73 0.70 2.81
CA TYR A 51 13.56 0.81 1.35
C TYR A 51 14.82 0.41 0.54
N SER A 52 15.89 -0.10 1.18
CA SER A 52 17.22 -0.24 0.56
C SER A 52 17.55 -1.59 -0.09
N LEU A 53 16.75 -2.63 0.10
CA LEU A 53 16.92 -3.87 -0.68
C LEU A 53 16.27 -3.63 -2.08
N ALA A 54 16.17 -4.59 -3.04
CA ALA A 54 14.99 -4.64 -3.95
C ALA A 54 14.04 -5.82 -3.52
N PRO A 55 12.85 -5.55 -2.88
CA PRO A 55 12.81 -5.66 -1.39
C PRO A 55 11.51 -5.45 -0.59
N ILE A 56 10.48 -6.29 -0.55
CA ILE A 56 9.28 -5.97 0.30
C ILE A 56 8.46 -4.75 -0.21
N VAL A 57 9.06 -3.66 -0.71
CA VAL A 57 8.43 -2.43 -1.20
C VAL A 57 7.49 -2.72 -2.36
N ASP A 58 7.90 -3.54 -3.33
CA ASP A 58 7.01 -3.94 -4.43
C ASP A 58 5.84 -4.79 -3.94
N CYS A 59 6.07 -5.66 -2.95
CA CYS A 59 5.02 -6.42 -2.30
C CYS A 59 4.04 -5.53 -1.52
N LEU A 60 4.55 -4.47 -0.89
CA LEU A 60 3.74 -3.46 -0.19
C LEU A 60 2.92 -2.62 -1.19
N LYS A 61 3.55 -2.13 -2.26
CA LYS A 61 2.86 -1.42 -3.36
C LYS A 61 1.72 -2.27 -3.91
N TYR A 62 1.98 -3.55 -4.16
CA TYR A 62 0.95 -4.48 -4.65
C TYR A 62 -0.17 -4.69 -3.63
N TYR A 63 0.17 -4.86 -2.35
CA TYR A 63 -0.81 -5.01 -1.27
C TYR A 63 -1.74 -3.78 -1.15
N ILE A 64 -1.16 -2.57 -1.17
CA ILE A 64 -1.89 -1.30 -1.18
C ILE A 64 -2.77 -1.19 -2.44
N ALA A 65 -2.24 -1.59 -3.60
CA ALA A 65 -3.00 -1.64 -4.84
C ALA A 65 -4.21 -2.58 -4.77
N GLY A 66 -4.09 -3.71 -4.06
CA GLY A 66 -5.21 -4.61 -3.76
C GLY A 66 -6.31 -3.95 -2.90
N TYR A 67 -5.92 -3.20 -1.88
CA TYR A 67 -6.84 -2.42 -1.06
C TYR A 67 -7.59 -1.37 -1.88
N LEU A 68 -6.89 -0.59 -2.70
CA LEU A 68 -7.50 0.39 -3.59
C LEU A 68 -8.44 -0.25 -4.62
N THR A 69 -8.06 -1.40 -5.16
CA THR A 69 -8.94 -2.19 -6.03
C THR A 69 -10.25 -2.50 -5.30
N HIS A 70 -10.19 -2.93 -4.04
CA HIS A 70 -11.39 -3.15 -3.24
C HIS A 70 -12.23 -1.86 -3.07
N GLN A 71 -11.60 -0.73 -2.71
CA GLN A 71 -12.32 0.53 -2.51
C GLN A 71 -13.04 1.02 -3.78
N ILE A 72 -12.35 1.01 -4.92
CA ILE A 72 -12.93 1.48 -6.20
C ILE A 72 -14.04 0.53 -6.65
N THR A 73 -13.85 -0.78 -6.54
CA THR A 73 -14.85 -1.77 -6.95
C THR A 73 -16.08 -1.80 -6.04
N LYS A 74 -15.92 -1.45 -4.76
CA LYS A 74 -17.00 -1.26 -3.80
C LYS A 74 -17.84 -0.02 -4.12
N GLY A 75 -17.19 1.09 -4.50
CA GLY A 75 -17.85 2.35 -4.83
C GLY A 75 -18.45 2.43 -6.24
N SER A 76 -17.94 1.65 -7.20
CA SER A 76 -18.43 1.65 -8.58
C SER A 76 -19.66 0.74 -8.74
N SER A 77 -20.63 1.14 -9.55
CA SER A 77 -21.71 0.26 -10.04
C SER A 77 -21.40 -0.35 -11.42
N CYS A 78 -20.40 0.17 -12.14
CA CYS A 78 -20.09 -0.21 -13.51
C CYS A 78 -19.35 -1.56 -13.58
N PRO A 79 -19.92 -2.62 -14.18
CA PRO A 79 -19.29 -3.94 -14.25
C PRO A 79 -17.96 -3.90 -15.01
N LYS A 80 -17.89 -3.13 -16.11
CA LYS A 80 -16.68 -2.98 -16.93
C LYS A 80 -15.53 -2.43 -16.10
N CYS A 81 -15.77 -1.36 -15.35
CA CYS A 81 -14.78 -0.77 -14.45
C CYS A 81 -14.27 -1.78 -13.42
N LYS A 82 -15.18 -2.55 -12.81
CA LYS A 82 -14.79 -3.56 -11.83
C LYS A 82 -13.87 -4.61 -12.43
N SER A 83 -14.27 -5.21 -13.55
CA SER A 83 -13.45 -6.20 -14.24
C SER A 83 -12.14 -5.65 -14.77
N SER A 84 -12.11 -4.36 -15.12
CA SER A 84 -10.93 -3.68 -15.65
C SER A 84 -9.92 -3.23 -14.60
N LEU A 85 -10.18 -3.47 -13.31
CA LEU A 85 -9.26 -3.12 -12.21
C LEU A 85 -8.77 -4.37 -11.47
N THR A 86 -9.52 -5.48 -11.52
CA THR A 86 -9.20 -6.72 -10.81
C THR A 86 -8.46 -7.72 -11.69
N SER A 87 -7.60 -8.53 -11.08
CA SER A 87 -7.04 -9.75 -11.67
C SER A 87 -7.51 -10.98 -10.91
N ILE A 88 -7.64 -12.09 -11.62
CA ILE A 88 -7.74 -13.44 -11.03
C ILE A 88 -6.34 -14.05 -10.88
N GLU A 89 -5.39 -13.61 -11.72
CA GLU A 89 -4.00 -14.06 -11.68
C GLU A 89 -3.24 -13.32 -10.57
N CYS A 90 -2.61 -14.10 -9.68
CA CYS A 90 -1.86 -13.62 -8.52
C CYS A 90 -0.51 -14.34 -8.35
N PHE A 91 0.08 -14.80 -9.46
CA PHE A 91 1.29 -15.63 -9.46
C PHE A 91 2.59 -14.85 -9.57
N THR A 92 2.53 -13.51 -9.55
CA THR A 92 3.74 -12.67 -9.60
C THR A 92 4.33 -12.52 -8.20
N SER A 93 5.63 -12.31 -8.10
CA SER A 93 6.32 -12.20 -6.80
C SER A 93 5.84 -11.02 -5.97
N GLU A 94 5.38 -9.93 -6.59
CA GLU A 94 4.81 -8.78 -5.89
C GLU A 94 3.49 -9.13 -5.19
N ALA A 95 2.79 -10.18 -5.65
CA ALA A 95 1.58 -10.66 -5.01
C ALA A 95 1.83 -11.46 -3.73
N ASP A 96 3.07 -11.85 -3.42
CA ASP A 96 3.41 -12.78 -2.33
C ASP A 96 2.88 -12.32 -0.97
N LEU A 97 3.07 -11.05 -0.60
CA LEU A 97 2.54 -10.51 0.65
C LEU A 97 1.01 -10.60 0.69
N THR A 98 0.35 -10.27 -0.42
CA THR A 98 -1.11 -10.35 -0.52
C THR A 98 -1.57 -11.80 -0.43
N ASN A 99 -0.90 -12.73 -1.10
CA ASN A 99 -1.19 -14.16 -1.05
C ASN A 99 -1.04 -14.72 0.36
N ILE A 100 0.05 -14.39 1.06
CA ILE A 100 0.32 -14.82 2.44
C ILE A 100 -0.74 -14.27 3.41
N LYS A 101 -1.17 -13.02 3.22
CA LYS A 101 -2.19 -12.38 4.09
C LYS A 101 -3.61 -12.76 3.69
N SER A 102 -3.83 -13.15 2.44
CA SER A 102 -5.15 -13.44 1.91
C SER A 102 -5.65 -14.75 2.48
N ARG A 103 -6.78 -14.68 3.20
CA ARG A 103 -7.59 -15.87 3.50
C ARG A 103 -8.55 -16.21 2.35
N GLY A 104 -8.19 -15.86 1.11
CA GLY A 104 -9.00 -15.99 -0.10
C GLY A 104 -9.90 -14.78 -0.44
N TRP A 105 -9.86 -13.71 0.36
CA TRP A 105 -10.81 -12.59 0.26
C TRP A 105 -10.21 -11.27 -0.23
N LEU A 106 -8.87 -11.15 -0.23
CA LEU A 106 -8.21 -9.94 -0.70
C LEU A 106 -8.30 -9.83 -2.22
N LYS A 107 -8.42 -8.59 -2.71
CA LYS A 107 -8.49 -8.31 -4.14
C LYS A 107 -7.08 -8.15 -4.70
N HIS A 108 -6.87 -8.74 -5.87
CA HIS A 108 -5.65 -8.56 -6.65
C HIS A 108 -5.89 -7.48 -7.70
N PRO A 109 -5.04 -6.43 -7.76
CA PRO A 109 -5.08 -5.48 -8.85
C PRO A 109 -4.66 -6.17 -10.15
N ASN A 110 -5.16 -5.70 -11.29
CA ASN A 110 -4.53 -6.07 -12.54
C ASN A 110 -3.17 -5.39 -12.73
N LYS A 111 -2.38 -5.93 -13.66
CA LYS A 111 -1.02 -5.44 -13.94
C LYS A 111 -0.96 -3.95 -14.29
N TYR A 112 -1.98 -3.42 -14.94
CA TYR A 112 -2.02 -2.02 -15.35
C TYR A 112 -2.25 -1.09 -14.16
N LEU A 113 -3.21 -1.44 -13.30
CA LEU A 113 -3.48 -0.70 -12.07
C LEU A 113 -2.27 -0.75 -11.12
N TYR A 114 -1.67 -1.94 -10.94
CA TYR A 114 -0.45 -2.06 -10.14
C TYR A 114 0.64 -1.14 -10.66
N LYS A 115 0.92 -1.18 -11.97
CA LYS A 115 1.94 -0.32 -12.60
C LYS A 115 1.65 1.17 -12.42
N LEU A 116 0.39 1.59 -12.59
CA LEU A 116 -0.03 2.97 -12.36
C LEU A 116 0.26 3.40 -10.92
N LEU A 117 -0.13 2.58 -9.95
CA LEU A 117 0.07 2.90 -8.54
C LEU A 117 1.54 2.90 -8.14
N SER A 118 2.36 2.00 -8.71
CA SER A 118 3.81 2.03 -8.50
C SER A 118 4.42 3.33 -9.00
N VAL A 119 4.03 3.82 -10.17
CA VAL A 119 4.50 5.12 -10.70
C VAL A 119 4.03 6.27 -9.80
N ILE A 120 2.79 6.24 -9.31
CA ILE A 120 2.29 7.26 -8.37
C ILE A 120 3.10 7.26 -7.08
N GLU A 121 3.38 6.09 -6.49
CA GLU A 121 4.20 5.98 -5.28
C GLU A 121 5.61 6.54 -5.52
N ASP A 122 6.25 6.17 -6.63
CA ASP A 122 7.61 6.61 -6.93
C ASP A 122 7.70 8.14 -7.10
N GLU A 123 6.75 8.75 -7.82
CA GLU A 123 6.70 10.21 -7.95
C GLU A 123 6.35 10.89 -6.62
N LEU A 124 5.40 10.34 -5.87
CA LEU A 124 5.02 10.89 -4.58
C LEU A 124 6.20 10.90 -3.62
N MET A 125 6.97 9.81 -3.53
CA MET A 125 8.13 9.71 -2.65
C MET A 125 9.24 10.72 -3.01
N ASN A 126 9.36 11.12 -4.28
CA ASN A 126 10.28 12.19 -4.69
C ASN A 126 9.85 13.59 -4.20
N HIS A 127 8.60 13.75 -3.77
CA HIS A 127 8.01 15.04 -3.41
C HIS A 127 7.40 15.06 -1.99
N ILE A 128 7.38 13.93 -1.28
CA ILE A 128 6.61 13.73 -0.03
C ILE A 128 6.93 14.74 1.07
N SER A 129 8.17 15.26 1.11
CA SER A 129 8.62 16.25 2.10
C SER A 129 8.35 17.70 1.69
N LYS A 130 7.82 17.96 0.49
CA LYS A 130 7.56 19.30 -0.03
C LYS A 130 6.15 19.76 0.35
N THR A 131 5.98 21.07 0.50
CA THR A 131 4.66 21.68 0.74
C THR A 131 3.75 21.59 -0.49
N SER A 132 4.31 21.56 -1.70
CA SER A 132 3.62 21.41 -2.99
C SER A 132 3.56 19.96 -3.48
N VAL A 133 3.68 18.99 -2.57
CA VAL A 133 3.73 17.55 -2.91
C VAL A 133 2.63 17.10 -3.86
N PHE A 134 1.40 17.61 -3.70
CA PHE A 134 0.29 17.23 -4.56
C PHE A 134 0.50 17.75 -5.99
N GLU A 135 0.76 19.05 -6.15
CA GLU A 135 0.98 19.69 -7.44
C GLU A 135 2.17 19.08 -8.18
N ASP A 136 3.31 18.96 -7.50
CA ASP A 136 4.55 18.39 -8.05
C ASP A 136 4.32 16.94 -8.54
N THR A 137 3.61 16.13 -7.74
CA THR A 137 3.31 14.73 -8.11
C THR A 137 2.39 14.66 -9.33
N ILE A 138 1.35 15.50 -9.40
CA ILE A 138 0.43 15.53 -10.54
C ILE A 138 1.15 15.96 -11.82
N GLU A 139 2.00 16.99 -11.76
CA GLU A 139 2.77 17.47 -12.92
C GLU A 139 3.73 16.39 -13.45
N ALA A 140 4.42 15.69 -12.55
CA ALA A 140 5.27 14.56 -12.90
C ALA A 140 4.47 13.42 -13.55
N LEU A 141 3.28 13.11 -13.01
CA LEU A 141 2.41 12.06 -13.54
C LEU A 141 1.85 12.40 -14.91
N ILE A 142 1.45 13.65 -15.17
CA ILE A 142 0.98 14.09 -16.49
C ILE A 142 2.05 13.82 -17.55
N THR A 143 3.31 14.09 -17.21
CA THR A 143 4.46 13.88 -18.12
C THR A 143 4.75 12.39 -18.34
N LYS A 144 4.53 11.53 -17.34
CA LYS A 144 4.90 10.11 -17.38
C LYS A 144 3.76 9.15 -17.77
N CYS A 145 2.51 9.54 -17.56
CA CYS A 145 1.34 8.65 -17.70
C CYS A 145 0.55 8.84 -19.00
N GLU A 146 1.14 9.42 -20.05
CA GLU A 146 0.49 9.63 -21.36
C GLU A 146 -0.14 8.35 -21.96
N THR A 147 0.28 7.16 -21.52
CA THR A 147 -0.11 5.86 -22.09
C THR A 147 -1.05 5.01 -21.23
N PHE A 148 -1.63 5.53 -20.13
CA PHE A 148 -2.60 4.73 -19.38
C PHE A 148 -3.92 4.57 -20.17
N THR A 149 -4.18 3.34 -20.60
CA THR A 149 -5.42 2.97 -21.28
C THR A 149 -6.36 2.31 -20.28
N PHE A 150 -7.63 2.74 -20.27
CA PHE A 150 -8.67 2.16 -19.44
C PHE A 150 -9.81 1.67 -20.33
N PRO A 151 -10.27 0.41 -20.20
CA PRO A 151 -11.27 -0.15 -21.10
C PRO A 151 -12.64 0.52 -21.04
N CYS A 152 -13.02 1.17 -19.93
CA CYS A 152 -14.29 1.87 -19.81
C CYS A 152 -14.15 3.35 -20.20
N ALA A 153 -14.52 3.70 -21.43
CA ALA A 153 -14.46 5.08 -21.93
C ALA A 153 -15.33 6.05 -21.12
N GLU A 154 -16.50 5.60 -20.66
CA GLU A 154 -17.47 6.44 -19.93
C GLU A 154 -16.92 6.93 -18.57
N HIS A 155 -16.16 6.09 -17.88
CA HIS A 155 -15.71 6.36 -16.50
C HIS A 155 -14.20 6.52 -16.38
N LYS A 156 -13.44 6.44 -17.49
CA LYS A 156 -11.98 6.45 -17.49
C LYS A 156 -11.42 7.64 -16.71
N ASP A 157 -11.84 8.85 -17.08
CA ASP A 157 -11.26 10.07 -16.52
C ASP A 157 -11.60 10.22 -15.03
N PHE A 158 -12.84 9.89 -14.66
CA PHE A 158 -13.28 9.88 -13.27
C PHE A 158 -12.50 8.87 -12.43
N ILE A 159 -12.36 7.63 -12.90
CA ILE A 159 -11.66 6.57 -12.16
C ILE A 159 -10.17 6.90 -12.01
N LEU A 160 -9.54 7.40 -13.07
CA LEU A 160 -8.13 7.81 -13.02
C LEU A 160 -7.91 8.93 -12.02
N ALA A 161 -8.70 10.00 -12.10
CA ALA A 161 -8.62 11.11 -11.16
C ALA A 161 -8.87 10.64 -9.72
N TYR A 162 -9.85 9.75 -9.52
CA TYR A 162 -10.13 9.16 -8.22
C TYR A 162 -8.96 8.33 -7.68
N ILE A 163 -8.38 7.46 -8.50
CA ILE A 163 -7.21 6.63 -8.12
C ILE A 163 -6.06 7.52 -7.64
N ILE A 164 -5.68 8.50 -8.46
CA ILE A 164 -4.53 9.37 -8.17
C ILE A 164 -4.79 10.18 -6.89
N LYS A 165 -5.93 10.86 -6.81
CA LYS A 165 -6.29 11.67 -5.65
C LYS A 165 -6.36 10.84 -4.38
N TYR A 166 -7.03 9.68 -4.43
CA TYR A 166 -7.17 8.82 -3.26
C TYR A 166 -5.82 8.31 -2.80
N TYR A 167 -4.98 7.83 -3.71
CA TYR A 167 -3.67 7.28 -3.39
C TYR A 167 -2.78 8.32 -2.72
N ILE A 168 -2.65 9.51 -3.32
CA ILE A 168 -1.84 10.60 -2.77
C ILE A 168 -2.35 10.98 -1.38
N ASN A 169 -3.66 11.18 -1.23
CA ASN A 169 -4.25 11.54 0.07
C ASN A 169 -3.97 10.48 1.14
N MET A 170 -4.19 9.20 0.82
CA MET A 170 -3.94 8.10 1.75
C MET A 170 -2.47 8.06 2.19
N ARG A 171 -1.52 8.15 1.25
CA ARG A 171 -0.08 8.15 1.57
C ARG A 171 0.36 9.39 2.33
N MET A 172 -0.18 10.57 2.01
CA MET A 172 0.08 11.80 2.77
C MET A 172 -0.39 11.68 4.22
N HIS A 173 -1.54 11.05 4.47
CA HIS A 173 -1.98 10.78 5.84
C HIS A 173 -1.02 9.82 6.56
N GLN A 174 -0.61 8.74 5.91
CA GLN A 174 0.36 7.78 6.48
C GLN A 174 1.70 8.47 6.78
N TRP A 175 2.23 9.25 5.84
CA TRP A 175 3.45 10.04 6.03
C TRP A 175 3.34 11.00 7.21
N THR A 176 2.27 11.80 7.26
CA THR A 176 2.02 12.75 8.34
C THR A 176 1.95 12.07 9.70
N ARG A 177 1.33 10.88 9.77
CA ARG A 177 1.30 10.07 10.99
C ARG A 177 2.70 9.65 11.38
N GLN A 178 3.45 9.03 10.47
CA GLN A 178 4.83 8.56 10.71
C GLN A 178 5.79 9.68 11.14
N THR A 179 5.62 10.91 10.65
CA THR A 179 6.51 12.04 11.00
C THR A 179 6.13 12.79 12.28
N ASN A 180 4.84 12.80 12.65
CA ASN A 180 4.35 13.58 13.80
C ASN A 180 4.17 12.75 15.06
N GLN A 181 4.13 11.45 14.89
CA GLN A 181 4.50 10.50 15.90
C GLN A 181 5.75 11.08 16.62
#